data_AF-A0A2K5N8H4-F1
#
_entry.id   AF-A0A2K5N8H4-F1
#
_cell.length_a   1.000
_cell.length_b   1.000
_cell.length_c   1.000
_cell.angle_alpha   90.00
_cell.angle_beta   90.00
_cell.angle_gamma   90.00
#
_symmetry.space_group_name_H-M   'P 1'
#
loop_
_entity.id
_entity.type
_entity.pdbx_description
1 polymer ?
#
loop_
_entity_poly.entity_id
_entity_poly.type
_entity_poly.pdbx_seq_one_letter_code
_entity_poly.pdbx_strand_id
1 'polypeptide(L)'
;LGVFSRNTTISLLTTDDAMVSIDPTMPANSERAFKINELKAEVANHLAVLEKRVELEGLKVVEIEKCKSDIKKMREELAARSSRTSCPCKYSFLDNHKKLTPRRDVPTYPKYLLSPETVEALRKPTFDVWLWEPNEMTELLEHSTTTVGLVRDFSITPRWLVSAKPNNPFHNFRHCFCVAQMMYSMVWLCGLQEKFSQTDILILMTAAICHDLDHPGYNNTYQINARTELAVRYNDISPLENHHCAVAFQILAEPECNIFSNIPPDGFKQIRQGMITLILATDMARHAEIMDSFKEKMENFDYSNEEHMTLLKMILIKCCDISNEVRPMEVAEPWVDCLLEEYFMQSDREKSEGLPVAPFMDRDKVTKATAQIGFIKFVLIPMFETVTKLFPVVEEIMLQPLWESRDRYEELKRIDDAMKELQKKTDSLTSGATEKSRERSRDVKHSEGNAVSADVASVHTVIPTKDRRKRKARKSEFWNTFK
;
A
#
# COMPACT_ATOMS: atom_id res chain seq x y z
N LEU A 1 7.57 77.93 -30.89
CA LEU A 1 9.04 77.79 -31.03
C LEU A 1 9.66 78.36 -29.75
N GLY A 2 10.28 77.66 -28.82
CA GLY A 2 10.65 76.26 -28.58
C GLY A 2 11.55 76.32 -27.34
N VAL A 3 11.33 75.47 -26.33
CA VAL A 3 12.22 75.34 -25.18
C VAL A 3 12.66 73.88 -25.10
N PHE A 4 13.94 73.67 -25.36
CA PHE A 4 14.65 72.39 -25.32
C PHE A 4 14.64 71.82 -23.89
N SER A 5 14.20 70.56 -23.73
CA SER A 5 14.51 69.76 -22.55
C SER A 5 15.85 69.06 -22.76
N ARG A 6 16.82 69.32 -21.88
CA ARG A 6 18.11 68.61 -21.84
C ARG A 6 17.90 67.27 -21.15
N ASN A 7 18.11 66.16 -21.86
CA ASN A 7 18.26 64.84 -21.26
C ASN A 7 19.65 64.75 -20.61
N THR A 8 19.68 64.64 -19.28
CA THR A 8 20.91 64.35 -18.53
C THR A 8 20.99 62.84 -18.32
N THR A 9 21.83 62.16 -19.09
CA THR A 9 22.16 60.74 -18.87
C THR A 9 23.13 60.65 -17.69
N ILE A 10 22.76 59.91 -16.64
CA ILE A 10 23.67 59.59 -15.53
C ILE A 10 24.38 58.28 -15.88
N SER A 11 25.70 58.35 -16.04
CA SER A 11 26.57 57.18 -16.22
C SER A 11 27.24 56.85 -14.89
N LEU A 12 27.03 55.64 -14.38
CA LEU A 12 27.74 55.11 -13.21
C LEU A 12 28.67 53.99 -13.67
N LEU A 13 29.94 54.06 -13.25
CA LEU A 13 30.95 53.02 -13.44
C LEU A 13 30.88 52.00 -12.31
N THR A 14 30.74 50.72 -12.64
CA THR A 14 30.91 49.61 -11.70
C THR A 14 32.36 49.10 -11.73
N THR A 15 32.76 48.31 -10.74
CA THR A 15 34.14 47.84 -10.48
C THR A 15 34.79 47.02 -11.61
N ASP A 16 34.02 46.65 -12.65
CA ASP A 16 34.47 45.87 -13.81
C ASP A 16 34.55 46.70 -15.11
N ASP A 17 34.61 48.03 -15.02
CA ASP A 17 34.78 48.99 -16.15
C ASP A 17 33.72 48.92 -17.28
N ALA A 18 32.57 48.27 -17.04
CA ALA A 18 31.43 48.30 -17.96
C ALA A 18 30.55 49.54 -17.73
N MET A 19 30.31 50.34 -18.79
CA MET A 19 29.35 51.45 -18.74
C MET A 19 27.91 50.95 -18.86
N VAL A 20 27.09 51.23 -17.84
CA VAL A 20 25.64 50.98 -17.88
C VAL A 20 24.90 52.32 -17.98
N SER A 21 24.10 52.49 -19.03
CA SER A 21 23.21 53.64 -19.21
C SER A 21 21.82 53.28 -18.69
N ILE A 22 21.33 54.01 -17.69
CA ILE A 22 20.00 53.76 -17.11
C ILE A 22 19.02 54.78 -17.72
N ASP A 23 18.10 54.29 -18.55
CA ASP A 23 16.94 55.03 -19.03
C ASP A 23 15.87 55.07 -17.92
N PRO A 24 15.46 56.27 -17.43
CA PRO A 24 14.53 56.39 -16.31
C PRO A 24 13.06 56.04 -16.63
N THR A 25 12.75 55.49 -17.82
CA THR A 25 11.36 55.20 -18.24
C THR A 25 10.94 53.72 -18.23
N MET A 26 11.75 52.78 -17.70
CA MET A 26 11.46 51.33 -17.75
C MET A 26 11.24 50.67 -16.38
N PRO A 27 10.00 50.25 -16.01
CA PRO A 27 9.70 49.57 -14.74
C PRO A 27 10.09 48.07 -14.68
N ALA A 28 10.57 47.47 -15.77
CA ALA A 28 10.58 46.00 -15.93
C ALA A 28 11.88 45.27 -15.54
N ASN A 29 12.95 45.97 -15.16
CA ASN A 29 14.25 45.33 -14.87
C ASN A 29 14.43 44.85 -13.41
N SER A 30 13.69 45.41 -12.44
CA SER A 30 13.80 45.01 -11.03
C SER A 30 13.13 43.67 -10.73
N GLU A 31 11.94 43.42 -11.28
CA GLU A 31 11.20 42.16 -11.10
C GLU A 31 11.92 40.95 -11.69
N ARG A 32 12.63 41.14 -12.80
CA ARG A 32 13.39 40.07 -13.47
C ARG A 32 14.63 39.67 -12.68
N ALA A 33 15.32 40.64 -12.08
CA ALA A 33 16.47 40.40 -11.21
C ALA A 33 16.04 39.68 -9.91
N PHE A 34 14.87 40.04 -9.36
CA PHE A 34 14.33 39.38 -8.16
C PHE A 34 13.98 37.92 -8.42
N LYS A 35 13.28 37.61 -9.52
CA LYS A 35 12.95 36.24 -9.94
C LYS A 35 14.19 35.38 -10.21
N ILE A 36 15.25 35.97 -10.77
CA ILE A 36 16.51 35.26 -11.02
C ILE A 36 17.22 34.92 -9.71
N ASN A 37 17.19 35.82 -8.72
CA ASN A 37 17.80 35.56 -7.42
C ASN A 37 17.02 34.52 -6.60
N GLU A 38 15.70 34.51 -6.72
CA GLU A 38 14.83 33.49 -6.10
C GLU A 38 15.07 32.10 -6.72
N LEU A 39 15.13 32.00 -8.05
CA LEU A 39 15.51 30.77 -8.76
C LEU A 39 16.92 30.28 -8.40
N LYS A 40 17.89 31.19 -8.21
CA LYS A 40 19.24 30.83 -7.77
C LYS A 40 19.25 30.27 -6.34
N ALA A 41 18.45 30.84 -5.44
CA ALA A 41 18.32 30.35 -4.08
C ALA A 41 17.63 28.97 -4.03
N GLU A 42 16.61 28.76 -4.86
CA GLU A 42 15.91 27.47 -4.99
C GLU A 42 16.83 26.38 -5.54
N VAL A 43 17.59 26.68 -6.59
CA VAL A 43 18.59 25.75 -7.16
C VAL A 43 19.70 25.43 -6.17
N ALA A 44 20.17 26.42 -5.39
CA ALA A 44 21.17 26.19 -4.35
C ALA A 44 20.65 25.27 -3.23
N ASN A 45 19.40 25.44 -2.81
CA ASN A 45 18.76 24.55 -1.83
C ASN A 45 18.59 23.13 -2.38
N HIS A 46 18.17 22.98 -3.63
CA HIS A 46 18.06 21.66 -4.26
C HIS A 46 19.42 20.96 -4.38
N LEU A 47 20.48 21.69 -4.68
CA LEU A 47 21.84 21.15 -4.73
C LEU A 47 22.28 20.64 -3.35
N ALA A 48 22.06 21.43 -2.29
CA ALA A 48 22.41 21.05 -0.92
C ALA A 48 21.64 19.81 -0.42
N VAL A 49 20.37 19.67 -0.79
CA VAL A 49 19.56 18.47 -0.47
C VAL A 49 20.08 17.23 -1.21
N LEU A 50 20.50 17.38 -2.47
CA LEU A 50 21.07 16.30 -3.26
C LEU A 50 22.45 15.88 -2.74
N GLU A 51 23.31 16.83 -2.36
CA GLU A 51 24.61 16.56 -1.73
C GLU A 51 24.43 15.78 -0.43
N LYS A 52 23.50 16.22 0.44
CA LYS A 52 23.19 15.51 1.69
C LYS A 52 22.64 14.11 1.45
N ARG A 53 21.85 13.91 0.38
CA ARG A 53 21.35 12.58 -0.02
C ARG A 53 22.48 11.69 -0.54
N VAL A 54 23.42 12.23 -1.31
CA VAL A 54 24.61 11.51 -1.79
C VAL A 54 25.52 11.12 -0.62
N GLU A 55 25.71 11.99 0.37
CA GLU A 55 26.45 11.65 1.60
C GLU A 55 25.78 10.52 2.39
N LEU A 56 24.45 10.54 2.52
CA LEU A 56 23.67 9.51 3.18
C LEU A 56 23.75 8.15 2.45
N GLU A 57 23.67 8.17 1.12
CA GLU A 57 23.89 6.96 0.30
C GLU A 57 25.34 6.48 0.38
N GLY A 58 26.32 7.38 0.50
CA GLY A 58 27.72 7.04 0.76
C GLY A 58 27.92 6.32 2.10
N LEU A 59 27.23 6.75 3.16
CA LEU A 59 27.22 6.06 4.46
C LEU A 59 26.61 4.66 4.36
N LYS A 60 25.52 4.50 3.60
CA LYS A 60 24.94 3.17 3.34
C LYS A 60 25.92 2.24 2.61
N VAL A 61 26.73 2.75 1.67
CA VAL A 61 27.77 1.95 1.01
C VAL A 61 28.81 1.44 2.03
N VAL A 62 29.22 2.29 2.99
CA VAL A 62 30.14 1.89 4.07
C VAL A 62 29.51 0.83 4.97
N GLU A 63 28.24 0.97 5.33
CA GLU A 63 27.50 -0.03 6.11
C GLU A 63 27.34 -1.35 5.34
N ILE A 64 27.08 -1.29 4.04
CA ILE A 64 27.02 -2.46 3.15
C ILE A 64 28.37 -3.18 3.10
N GLU A 65 29.49 -2.46 2.98
CA GLU A 65 30.82 -3.06 2.99
C GLU A 65 31.17 -3.68 4.35
N LYS A 66 30.76 -3.05 5.46
CA LYS A 66 30.87 -3.64 6.80
C LYS A 66 30.05 -4.92 6.90
N CYS A 67 28.80 -4.90 6.41
CA CYS A 67 27.92 -6.06 6.41
C CYS A 67 28.48 -7.19 5.55
N LYS A 68 29.06 -6.90 4.37
CA LYS A 68 29.77 -7.88 3.54
C LYS A 68 30.98 -8.49 4.25
N SER A 69 31.75 -7.68 4.97
CA SER A 69 32.89 -8.14 5.77
C SER A 69 32.43 -9.08 6.90
N ASP A 70 31.35 -8.72 7.61
CA ASP A 70 30.78 -9.54 8.68
C ASP A 70 30.19 -10.86 8.13
N ILE A 71 29.52 -10.82 6.98
CA ILE A 71 29.05 -12.02 6.26
C ILE A 71 30.22 -12.93 5.88
N LYS A 72 31.33 -12.36 5.38
CA LYS A 72 32.53 -13.13 5.02
C LYS A 72 33.12 -13.82 6.26
N LYS A 73 33.25 -13.09 7.37
CA LYS A 73 33.76 -13.64 8.64
C LYS A 73 32.86 -14.76 9.18
N MET A 74 31.53 -14.58 9.14
CA MET A 74 30.59 -15.62 9.54
C MET A 74 30.68 -16.87 8.66
N ARG A 75 30.89 -16.73 7.34
CA ARG A 75 31.09 -17.86 6.42
C ARG A 75 32.38 -18.63 6.73
N GLU A 76 33.46 -17.92 7.06
CA GLU A 76 34.74 -18.53 7.45
C GLU A 76 34.61 -19.30 8.77
N GLU A 77 33.88 -18.75 9.76
CA GLU A 77 33.58 -19.43 11.03
C GLU A 77 32.69 -20.67 10.82
N LEU A 78 31.72 -20.61 9.90
CA LEU A 78 30.85 -21.74 9.55
C LEU A 78 31.63 -22.85 8.85
N ALA A 79 32.53 -22.50 7.92
CA ALA A 79 33.41 -23.44 7.23
C ALA A 79 34.40 -24.11 8.21
N ALA A 80 34.94 -23.34 9.16
CA ALA A 80 35.80 -23.88 10.22
C ALA A 80 35.06 -24.89 11.11
N ARG A 81 33.78 -24.67 11.42
CA ARG A 81 32.95 -25.61 12.18
C ARG A 81 32.52 -26.84 11.37
N SER A 82 32.34 -26.70 10.05
CA SER A 82 31.97 -27.80 9.16
C SER A 82 33.10 -28.83 8.96
N SER A 83 34.35 -28.49 9.28
CA SER A 83 35.49 -29.42 9.22
C SER A 83 35.51 -30.49 10.33
N ARG A 84 34.61 -30.41 11.33
CA ARG A 84 34.58 -31.32 12.50
C ARG A 84 33.44 -32.33 12.53
N THR A 85 32.61 -32.43 11.49
CA THR A 85 31.51 -33.40 11.46
C THR A 85 31.44 -34.11 10.11
N SER A 86 32.05 -35.29 10.05
CA SER A 86 31.80 -36.29 9.01
C SER A 86 30.55 -37.09 9.40
N CYS A 87 29.49 -37.02 8.60
CA CYS A 87 28.48 -38.08 8.55
C CYS A 87 27.78 -38.09 7.18
N PRO A 88 27.75 -39.22 6.45
CA PRO A 88 27.17 -39.30 5.12
C PRO A 88 25.77 -39.91 5.15
N CYS A 89 24.77 -39.27 4.54
CA CYS A 89 23.65 -40.01 3.94
C CYS A 89 22.92 -39.24 2.83
N LYS A 90 22.62 -40.02 1.79
CA LYS A 90 21.98 -39.68 0.52
C LYS A 90 20.48 -39.49 0.69
N TYR A 91 19.91 -38.59 -0.12
CA TYR A 91 18.47 -38.38 -0.25
C TYR A 91 17.84 -39.48 -1.13
N SER A 92 16.83 -40.17 -0.61
CA SER A 92 15.86 -40.94 -1.40
C SER A 92 14.45 -40.57 -0.94
N PHE A 93 13.66 -40.13 -1.92
CA PHE A 93 12.24 -39.81 -1.84
C PHE A 93 11.42 -41.11 -1.64
N LEU A 94 10.24 -40.98 -0.98
CA LEU A 94 9.24 -42.00 -0.61
C LEU A 94 9.38 -42.55 0.82
N ASP A 95 8.59 -42.01 1.76
CA ASP A 95 7.56 -42.80 2.46
C ASP A 95 6.55 -41.89 3.20
N ASN A 96 5.26 -42.15 2.95
CA ASN A 96 4.13 -41.54 3.65
C ASN A 96 3.90 -42.29 4.98
N HIS A 97 3.51 -41.58 6.04
CA HIS A 97 3.33 -42.03 7.44
C HIS A 97 4.55 -41.89 8.36
N LYS A 98 4.89 -40.65 8.72
CA LYS A 98 5.50 -40.35 10.03
C LYS A 98 4.77 -39.19 10.69
N LYS A 99 4.34 -39.42 11.94
CA LYS A 99 3.91 -38.38 12.88
C LYS A 99 4.93 -37.23 12.84
N LEU A 100 4.45 -36.01 12.60
CA LEU A 100 5.22 -34.79 12.80
C LEU A 100 5.64 -34.75 14.27
N THR A 101 6.87 -35.16 14.56
CA THR A 101 7.52 -34.80 15.82
C THR A 101 7.82 -33.30 15.75
N PRO A 102 7.34 -32.48 16.70
CA PRO A 102 7.67 -31.06 16.71
C PRO A 102 9.19 -30.92 16.76
N ARG A 103 9.79 -30.28 15.74
CA ARG A 103 11.19 -29.89 15.80
C ARG A 103 11.34 -28.94 16.99
N ARG A 104 12.00 -29.43 18.03
CA ARG A 104 12.27 -28.75 19.31
C ARG A 104 13.38 -27.70 19.20
N ASP A 105 13.46 -27.02 18.05
CA ASP A 105 14.55 -26.08 17.74
C ASP A 105 13.98 -24.71 17.36
N VAL A 106 13.05 -24.19 18.16
CA VAL A 106 12.80 -22.74 18.18
C VAL A 106 13.87 -22.15 19.11
N PRO A 107 14.81 -21.33 18.60
CA PRO A 107 15.80 -20.70 19.46
C PRO A 107 15.09 -19.89 20.54
N THR A 108 15.52 -20.02 21.80
CA THR A 108 15.07 -19.13 22.87
C THR A 108 15.67 -17.76 22.61
N TYR A 109 14.92 -16.88 21.93
CA TYR A 109 15.34 -15.50 21.77
C TYR A 109 15.24 -14.78 23.12
N PRO A 110 16.17 -13.88 23.47
CA PRO A 110 16.03 -13.04 24.65
C PRO A 110 14.71 -12.27 24.53
N LYS A 111 13.87 -12.31 25.57
CA LYS A 111 12.62 -11.54 25.62
C LYS A 111 12.94 -10.09 25.31
N TYR A 112 12.31 -9.56 24.26
CA TYR A 112 12.48 -8.16 23.90
C TYR A 112 11.77 -7.30 24.95
N LEU A 113 12.51 -6.42 25.62
CA LEU A 113 11.91 -5.51 26.59
C LEU A 113 11.43 -4.26 25.84
N LEU A 114 10.12 -4.15 25.65
CA LEU A 114 9.50 -2.99 25.03
C LEU A 114 9.73 -1.74 25.88
N SER A 115 10.21 -0.66 25.27
CA SER A 115 10.36 0.62 25.96
C SER A 115 8.99 1.25 26.27
N PRO A 116 8.87 2.11 27.30
CA PRO A 116 7.62 2.84 27.57
C PRO A 116 7.12 3.63 26.36
N GLU A 117 8.03 4.23 25.59
CA GLU A 117 7.72 5.00 24.39
C GLU A 117 7.14 4.09 23.29
N THR A 118 7.70 2.89 23.14
CA THR A 118 7.20 1.87 22.21
C THR A 118 5.77 1.48 22.56
N VAL A 119 5.51 1.21 23.85
CA VAL A 119 4.20 0.83 24.36
C VAL A 119 3.16 1.93 24.13
N GLU A 120 3.53 3.19 24.36
CA GLU A 120 2.63 4.32 24.10
C GLU A 120 2.36 4.50 22.61
N ALA A 121 3.41 4.42 21.78
CA ALA A 121 3.30 4.55 20.34
C ALA A 121 2.44 3.44 19.71
N LEU A 122 2.52 2.21 20.25
CA LEU A 122 1.77 1.05 19.75
C LEU A 122 0.25 1.24 19.79
N ARG A 123 -0.26 2.14 20.66
CA ARG A 123 -1.69 2.47 20.76
C ARG A 123 -2.19 3.41 19.66
N LYS A 124 -1.30 3.97 18.85
CA LYS A 124 -1.62 5.02 17.87
C LYS A 124 -1.51 4.46 16.45
N PRO A 125 -2.36 4.89 15.50
CA PRO A 125 -2.27 4.47 14.09
C PRO A 125 -1.00 4.98 13.40
N THR A 126 -0.29 5.93 14.02
CA THR A 126 1.00 6.48 13.56
C THR A 126 2.19 5.58 13.87
N PHE A 127 1.99 4.41 14.47
CA PHE A 127 3.07 3.46 14.76
C PHE A 127 3.77 3.03 13.47
N ASP A 128 5.08 3.25 13.39
CA ASP A 128 5.89 2.82 12.26
C ASP A 128 6.14 1.32 12.33
N VAL A 129 5.42 0.61 11.46
CA VAL A 129 5.45 -0.86 11.41
C VAL A 129 6.73 -1.38 10.75
N TRP A 130 7.51 -0.58 10.03
CA TRP A 130 8.68 -1.03 9.28
C TRP A 130 9.94 -1.18 10.12
N LEU A 131 9.96 -0.59 11.32
CA LEU A 131 11.12 -0.61 12.22
C LEU A 131 11.36 -1.97 12.90
N TRP A 132 10.39 -2.88 12.85
CA TRP A 132 10.35 -4.05 13.71
C TRP A 132 10.58 -5.35 12.95
N GLU A 133 11.42 -6.21 13.51
CA GLU A 133 11.66 -7.56 13.03
C GLU A 133 10.53 -8.52 13.47
N PRO A 134 10.39 -9.70 12.83
CA PRO A 134 9.29 -10.63 13.13
C PRO A 134 9.20 -11.08 14.58
N ASN A 135 10.32 -11.21 15.30
CA ASN A 135 10.33 -11.53 16.73
C ASN A 135 9.84 -10.35 17.58
N GLU A 136 10.22 -9.12 17.26
CA GLU A 136 9.76 -7.93 17.99
C GLU A 136 8.27 -7.69 17.77
N MET A 137 7.77 -7.86 16.54
CA MET A 137 6.33 -7.83 16.24
C MET A 137 5.55 -8.88 17.01
N THR A 138 6.13 -10.06 17.24
CA THR A 138 5.51 -11.12 18.04
C THR A 138 5.34 -10.67 19.50
N GLU A 139 6.36 -10.06 20.09
CA GLU A 139 6.32 -9.52 21.45
C GLU A 139 5.36 -8.32 21.56
N LEU A 140 5.27 -7.48 20.52
CA LEU A 140 4.29 -6.39 20.44
C LEU A 140 2.83 -6.90 20.41
N LEU A 141 2.57 -8.02 19.70
CA LEU A 141 1.25 -8.67 19.70
C LEU A 141 0.92 -9.33 21.05
N GLU A 142 1.91 -9.98 21.67
CA GLU A 142 1.78 -10.51 23.04
C GLU A 142 1.44 -9.39 24.03
N HIS A 143 2.15 -8.26 23.95
CA HIS A 143 1.87 -7.09 24.78
C HIS A 143 0.46 -6.53 24.53
N SER A 144 0.06 -6.37 23.26
CA SER A 144 -1.25 -5.82 22.89
C SER A 144 -2.39 -6.66 23.44
N THR A 145 -2.31 -7.99 23.26
CA THR A 145 -3.31 -8.95 23.76
C THR A 145 -3.34 -9.04 25.29
N THR A 146 -2.18 -8.92 25.94
CA THR A 146 -2.11 -8.84 27.41
C THR A 146 -2.75 -7.55 27.94
N THR A 147 -2.49 -6.41 27.29
CA THR A 147 -2.91 -5.09 27.77
C THR A 147 -4.41 -4.88 27.65
N VAL A 148 -5.06 -5.42 26.62
CA VAL A 148 -6.53 -5.42 26.52
C VAL A 148 -7.19 -6.45 27.45
N GLY A 149 -6.43 -7.11 28.32
CA GLY A 149 -6.94 -7.99 29.38
C GLY A 149 -7.12 -9.44 28.98
N LEU A 150 -6.79 -9.83 27.74
CA LEU A 150 -7.13 -11.16 27.22
C LEU A 150 -6.38 -12.30 27.94
N VAL A 151 -5.13 -12.07 28.34
CA VAL A 151 -4.35 -13.06 29.11
C VAL A 151 -4.91 -13.24 30.52
N ARG A 152 -5.28 -12.14 31.19
CA ARG A 152 -5.86 -12.19 32.55
C ARG A 152 -7.24 -12.85 32.53
N ASP A 153 -8.08 -12.46 31.56
CA ASP A 153 -9.49 -12.82 31.54
C ASP A 153 -9.72 -14.21 30.93
N PHE A 154 -8.79 -14.71 30.08
CA PHE A 154 -8.92 -16.00 29.38
C PHE A 154 -7.73 -16.97 29.57
N SER A 155 -6.70 -16.62 30.35
CA SER A 155 -5.53 -17.48 30.64
C SER A 155 -4.76 -17.95 29.39
N ILE A 156 -4.51 -17.02 28.46
CA ILE A 156 -3.88 -17.27 27.16
C ILE A 156 -2.35 -17.41 27.27
N THR A 157 -1.74 -18.40 26.59
CA THR A 157 -0.28 -18.52 26.42
C THR A 157 0.20 -18.13 25.01
N PRO A 158 1.22 -17.29 24.85
CA PRO A 158 1.56 -16.61 23.57
C PRO A 158 2.29 -17.44 22.49
N ARG A 159 2.25 -18.79 22.53
CA ARG A 159 3.04 -19.66 21.62
C ARG A 159 2.51 -19.84 20.19
N TRP A 160 1.44 -19.15 19.79
CA TRP A 160 0.73 -19.42 18.53
C TRP A 160 1.17 -18.56 17.34
N LEU A 161 1.94 -17.48 17.57
CA LEU A 161 2.33 -16.48 16.54
C LEU A 161 3.45 -16.93 15.58
N VAL A 162 3.89 -18.19 15.64
CA VAL A 162 5.10 -18.67 14.94
C VAL A 162 4.80 -19.56 13.72
N SER A 163 3.56 -20.05 13.55
CA SER A 163 3.34 -21.24 12.71
C SER A 163 2.90 -21.00 11.26
N ALA A 164 2.71 -19.76 10.80
CA ALA A 164 2.35 -19.49 9.40
C ALA A 164 2.85 -18.11 8.97
N LYS A 165 3.98 -18.06 8.25
CA LYS A 165 4.50 -16.82 7.64
C LYS A 165 4.73 -17.05 6.15
N PRO A 166 3.72 -16.83 5.28
CA PRO A 166 3.97 -16.79 3.85
C PRO A 166 4.90 -15.60 3.54
N ASN A 167 5.86 -15.81 2.63
CA ASN A 167 6.82 -14.80 2.17
C ASN A 167 6.27 -13.99 0.98
N ASN A 168 4.96 -13.67 0.99
CA ASN A 168 4.38 -12.86 -0.07
C ASN A 168 4.81 -11.39 0.07
N PRO A 169 4.87 -10.61 -1.02
CA PRO A 169 5.17 -9.19 -0.93
C PRO A 169 4.19 -8.42 -0.04
N PHE A 170 2.87 -8.66 -0.16
CA PHE A 170 1.85 -7.96 0.61
C PHE A 170 1.23 -8.82 1.71
N HIS A 171 0.58 -9.93 1.36
CA HIS A 171 -0.15 -10.76 2.33
C HIS A 171 0.83 -11.65 3.14
N ASN A 172 1.51 -11.03 4.10
CA ASN A 172 2.55 -11.62 4.93
C ASN A 172 2.37 -11.31 6.43
N PHE A 173 3.30 -11.75 7.27
CA PHE A 173 3.22 -11.54 8.72
C PHE A 173 3.20 -10.07 9.14
N ARG A 174 3.84 -9.17 8.38
CA ARG A 174 3.82 -7.74 8.69
C ARG A 174 2.45 -7.14 8.40
N HIS A 175 1.75 -7.59 7.35
CA HIS A 175 0.36 -7.19 7.09
C HIS A 175 -0.56 -7.64 8.24
N CYS A 176 -0.47 -8.91 8.64
CA CYS A 176 -1.14 -9.42 9.84
C CYS A 176 -0.88 -8.52 11.07
N PHE A 177 0.38 -8.14 11.31
CA PHE A 177 0.73 -7.22 12.39
C PHE A 177 0.07 -5.84 12.21
N CYS A 178 0.08 -5.25 11.01
CA CYS A 178 -0.56 -3.96 10.72
C CYS A 178 -2.05 -3.98 11.06
N VAL A 179 -2.76 -5.04 10.67
CA VAL A 179 -4.21 -5.18 10.91
C VAL A 179 -4.50 -5.32 12.41
N ALA A 180 -3.76 -6.19 13.10
CA ALA A 180 -3.92 -6.37 14.54
C ALA A 180 -3.53 -5.10 15.34
N GLN A 181 -2.47 -4.40 14.94
CA GLN A 181 -2.03 -3.15 15.57
C GLN A 181 -3.01 -2.00 15.30
N MET A 182 -3.63 -1.96 14.11
CA MET A 182 -4.70 -1.00 13.83
C MET A 182 -5.94 -1.30 14.67
N MET A 183 -6.33 -2.57 14.80
CA MET A 183 -7.43 -2.98 15.70
C MET A 183 -7.15 -2.55 17.14
N TYR A 184 -5.94 -2.80 17.65
CA TYR A 184 -5.51 -2.34 18.97
C TYR A 184 -5.57 -0.81 19.09
N SER A 185 -5.14 -0.06 18.08
CA SER A 185 -5.27 1.40 18.06
C SER A 185 -6.73 1.86 18.12
N MET A 186 -7.61 1.23 17.34
CA MET A 186 -9.04 1.52 17.34
C MET A 186 -9.70 1.20 18.70
N VAL A 187 -9.25 0.15 19.39
CA VAL A 187 -9.73 -0.18 20.75
C VAL A 187 -9.55 1.00 21.71
N TRP A 188 -8.38 1.64 21.69
CA TRP A 188 -8.10 2.82 22.52
C TRP A 188 -8.77 4.08 21.98
N LEU A 189 -8.60 4.34 20.69
CA LEU A 189 -9.08 5.55 20.03
C LEU A 189 -10.60 5.71 20.19
N CYS A 190 -11.35 4.63 19.97
CA CYS A 190 -12.80 4.64 19.97
C CYS A 190 -13.42 4.23 21.32
N GLY A 191 -12.60 3.97 22.35
CA GLY A 191 -13.08 3.50 23.66
C GLY A 191 -13.86 2.18 23.57
N LEU A 192 -13.42 1.23 22.73
CA LEU A 192 -14.23 0.06 22.37
C LEU A 192 -14.55 -0.85 23.57
N GLN A 193 -13.72 -0.86 24.61
CA GLN A 193 -13.99 -1.63 25.84
C GLN A 193 -15.20 -1.12 26.64
N GLU A 194 -15.70 0.09 26.34
CA GLU A 194 -16.95 0.61 26.91
C GLU A 194 -18.19 0.12 26.15
N LYS A 195 -18.01 -0.39 24.93
CA LYS A 195 -19.10 -0.77 24.01
C LYS A 195 -19.18 -2.27 23.79
N PHE A 196 -18.04 -2.96 23.89
CA PHE A 196 -17.90 -4.37 23.59
C PHE A 196 -17.56 -5.17 24.84
N SER A 197 -18.03 -6.43 24.88
CA SER A 197 -17.61 -7.38 25.90
C SER A 197 -16.13 -7.75 25.70
N GLN A 198 -15.47 -8.25 26.74
CA GLN A 198 -14.10 -8.77 26.60
C GLN A 198 -14.02 -9.94 25.61
N THR A 199 -15.10 -10.73 25.47
CA THR A 199 -15.21 -11.78 24.44
C THR A 199 -15.21 -11.19 23.03
N ASP A 200 -15.89 -10.07 22.82
CA ASP A 200 -15.88 -9.38 21.51
C ASP A 200 -14.50 -8.79 21.19
N ILE A 201 -13.80 -8.21 22.17
CA ILE A 201 -12.42 -7.73 22.01
C ILE A 201 -11.48 -8.89 21.68
N LEU A 202 -11.65 -10.05 22.33
CA LEU A 202 -10.92 -11.28 22.00
C LEU A 202 -11.16 -11.71 20.56
N ILE A 203 -12.43 -11.73 20.12
CA ILE A 203 -12.82 -12.09 18.75
C ILE A 203 -12.18 -11.13 17.74
N LEU A 204 -12.27 -9.81 17.97
CA LEU A 204 -11.71 -8.79 17.09
C LEU A 204 -10.19 -8.93 16.94
N MET A 205 -9.46 -9.03 18.05
CA MET A 205 -8.00 -9.14 18.05
C MET A 205 -7.54 -10.47 17.43
N THR A 206 -8.17 -11.59 17.79
CA THR A 206 -7.76 -12.90 17.27
C THR A 206 -8.11 -13.05 15.79
N ALA A 207 -9.27 -12.58 15.36
CA ALA A 207 -9.63 -12.57 13.93
C ALA A 207 -8.67 -11.70 13.12
N ALA A 208 -8.31 -10.50 13.61
CA ALA A 208 -7.36 -9.61 12.93
C ALA A 208 -5.99 -10.26 12.70
N ILE A 209 -5.47 -11.01 13.67
CA ILE A 209 -4.19 -11.74 13.53
C ILE A 209 -4.34 -12.94 12.57
N CYS A 210 -5.50 -13.60 12.56
CA CYS A 210 -5.70 -14.83 11.80
C CYS A 210 -6.23 -14.64 10.36
N HIS A 211 -6.65 -13.44 9.98
CA HIS A 211 -7.53 -13.27 8.82
C HIS A 211 -6.92 -13.68 7.47
N ASP A 212 -5.59 -13.63 7.31
CA ASP A 212 -4.86 -13.97 6.08
C ASP A 212 -3.88 -15.16 6.26
N LEU A 213 -4.14 -16.04 7.21
CA LEU A 213 -3.28 -17.20 7.45
C LEU A 213 -3.14 -18.08 6.20
N ASP A 214 -1.89 -18.38 5.83
CA ASP A 214 -1.57 -19.22 4.68
C ASP A 214 -2.08 -18.65 3.33
N HIS A 215 -2.12 -17.32 3.20
CA HIS A 215 -2.44 -16.67 1.92
C HIS A 215 -1.41 -17.06 0.83
N PRO A 216 -1.85 -17.50 -0.37
CA PRO A 216 -0.96 -18.04 -1.40
C PRO A 216 -0.34 -16.99 -2.33
N GLY A 217 -0.68 -15.71 -2.14
CA GLY A 217 -0.23 -14.61 -3.00
C GLY A 217 -1.08 -14.40 -4.26
N TYR A 218 -2.22 -15.07 -4.37
CA TYR A 218 -3.16 -14.97 -5.50
C TYR A 218 -4.59 -14.94 -4.98
N ASN A 219 -5.37 -13.95 -5.39
CA ASN A 219 -6.71 -13.68 -4.85
C ASN A 219 -7.77 -14.72 -5.28
N ASN A 220 -8.99 -14.60 -4.72
CA ASN A 220 -10.11 -15.50 -5.00
C ASN A 220 -10.43 -15.63 -6.50
N THR A 221 -10.37 -14.54 -7.27
CA THR A 221 -10.61 -14.57 -8.73
C THR A 221 -9.63 -15.49 -9.45
N TYR A 222 -8.35 -15.47 -9.08
CA TYR A 222 -7.37 -16.41 -9.60
C TYR A 222 -7.69 -17.84 -9.17
N GLN A 223 -7.99 -18.07 -7.89
CA GLN A 223 -8.31 -19.42 -7.38
C GLN A 223 -9.44 -20.07 -8.19
N ILE A 224 -10.52 -19.32 -8.43
CA ILE A 224 -11.72 -19.76 -9.14
C ILE A 224 -11.41 -19.98 -10.64
N ASN A 225 -10.79 -19.00 -11.30
CA ASN A 225 -10.51 -19.09 -12.74
C ASN A 225 -9.51 -20.21 -13.07
N ALA A 226 -8.48 -20.39 -12.23
CA ALA A 226 -7.51 -21.46 -12.36
C ALA A 226 -8.02 -22.81 -11.81
N ARG A 227 -9.22 -22.84 -11.20
CA ARG A 227 -9.85 -24.02 -10.60
C ARG A 227 -8.90 -24.75 -9.64
N THR A 228 -8.24 -23.98 -8.79
CA THR A 228 -7.25 -24.50 -7.84
C THR A 228 -7.90 -25.44 -6.82
N GLU A 229 -7.08 -26.17 -6.07
CA GLU A 229 -7.58 -27.03 -5.00
C GLU A 229 -8.44 -26.26 -3.98
N LEU A 230 -8.07 -25.00 -3.64
CA LEU A 230 -8.85 -24.18 -2.72
C LEU A 230 -10.24 -23.84 -3.29
N ALA A 231 -10.31 -23.43 -4.56
CA ALA A 231 -11.59 -23.14 -5.20
C ALA A 231 -12.50 -24.38 -5.27
N VAL A 232 -11.94 -25.55 -5.62
CA VAL A 232 -12.69 -26.82 -5.62
C VAL A 232 -13.14 -27.21 -4.21
N ARG A 233 -12.28 -27.07 -3.21
CA ARG A 233 -12.59 -27.43 -1.81
C ARG A 233 -13.71 -26.56 -1.24
N TYR A 234 -13.73 -25.27 -1.57
CA TYR A 234 -14.70 -24.31 -1.04
C TYR A 234 -15.82 -23.95 -2.02
N ASN A 235 -15.93 -24.66 -3.14
CA ASN A 235 -16.98 -24.51 -4.14
C ASN A 235 -17.15 -23.06 -4.60
N ASP A 236 -16.04 -22.37 -4.88
CA ASP A 236 -15.96 -20.98 -5.32
C ASP A 236 -16.52 -19.93 -4.33
N ILE A 237 -16.87 -20.31 -3.09
CA ILE A 237 -17.43 -19.41 -2.08
C ILE A 237 -16.32 -18.96 -1.13
N SER A 238 -15.87 -17.71 -1.27
CA SER A 238 -14.76 -17.11 -0.50
C SER A 238 -13.63 -18.10 -0.18
N PRO A 239 -12.98 -18.72 -1.21
CA PRO A 239 -12.05 -19.83 -0.98
C PRO A 239 -10.90 -19.50 -0.03
N LEU A 240 -10.32 -18.30 -0.15
CA LEU A 240 -9.20 -17.87 0.68
C LEU A 240 -9.62 -17.61 2.12
N GLU A 241 -10.68 -16.84 2.35
CA GLU A 241 -11.13 -16.49 3.69
C GLU A 241 -11.61 -17.72 4.48
N ASN A 242 -12.22 -18.69 3.79
CA ASN A 242 -12.52 -20.00 4.38
C ASN A 242 -11.24 -20.78 4.73
N HIS A 243 -10.21 -20.75 3.88
CA HIS A 243 -8.92 -21.39 4.14
C HIS A 243 -8.21 -20.76 5.33
N HIS A 244 -8.12 -19.43 5.39
CA HIS A 244 -7.52 -18.69 6.52
C HIS A 244 -8.19 -19.06 7.84
N CYS A 245 -9.52 -19.09 7.85
CA CYS A 245 -10.28 -19.50 9.02
C CYS A 245 -10.06 -20.98 9.39
N ALA A 246 -10.01 -21.88 8.41
CA ALA A 246 -9.73 -23.29 8.64
C ALA A 246 -8.34 -23.50 9.26
N VAL A 247 -7.32 -22.84 8.72
CA VAL A 247 -5.94 -22.88 9.23
C VAL A 247 -5.87 -22.31 10.65
N ALA A 248 -6.55 -21.19 10.93
CA ALA A 248 -6.61 -20.60 12.27
C ALA A 248 -7.07 -21.63 13.31
N PHE A 249 -8.14 -22.37 13.01
CA PHE A 249 -8.67 -23.35 13.95
C PHE A 249 -7.93 -24.69 13.94
N GLN A 250 -7.16 -25.01 12.90
CA GLN A 250 -6.19 -26.11 12.96
C GLN A 250 -5.05 -25.78 13.93
N ILE A 251 -4.51 -24.56 13.87
CA ILE A 251 -3.49 -24.09 14.83
C ILE A 251 -4.05 -24.12 16.25
N LEU A 252 -5.26 -23.61 16.47
CA LEU A 252 -5.91 -23.60 17.79
C LEU A 252 -6.34 -24.99 18.29
N ALA A 253 -6.35 -26.00 17.43
CA ALA A 253 -6.60 -27.38 17.82
C ALA A 253 -5.36 -28.05 18.45
N GLU A 254 -4.16 -27.57 18.12
CA GLU A 254 -2.92 -28.04 18.73
C GLU A 254 -2.85 -27.58 20.20
N PRO A 255 -2.76 -28.50 21.19
CA PRO A 255 -2.82 -28.15 22.61
C PRO A 255 -1.82 -27.08 23.06
N GLU A 256 -0.63 -27.03 22.45
CA GLU A 256 0.43 -26.06 22.73
C GLU A 256 0.18 -24.66 22.15
N CYS A 257 -0.72 -24.55 21.17
CA CYS A 257 -1.11 -23.29 20.52
C CYS A 257 -2.53 -22.85 20.91
N ASN A 258 -3.29 -23.72 21.60
CA ASN A 258 -4.67 -23.45 21.99
C ASN A 258 -4.77 -22.41 23.12
N ILE A 259 -4.87 -21.15 22.71
CA ILE A 259 -5.13 -20.01 23.60
C ILE A 259 -6.52 -20.06 24.26
N PHE A 260 -7.43 -20.91 23.78
CA PHE A 260 -8.78 -21.07 24.32
C PHE A 260 -8.94 -22.33 25.19
N SER A 261 -7.83 -23.00 25.54
CA SER A 261 -7.84 -24.26 26.31
C SER A 261 -8.55 -24.17 27.66
N ASN A 262 -8.58 -22.98 28.27
CA ASN A 262 -9.24 -22.72 29.55
C ASN A 262 -10.63 -22.08 29.42
N ILE A 263 -11.13 -21.88 28.19
CA ILE A 263 -12.45 -21.29 27.95
C ILE A 263 -13.51 -22.41 27.96
N PRO A 264 -14.64 -22.23 28.68
CA PRO A 264 -15.72 -23.21 28.66
C PRO A 264 -16.25 -23.47 27.24
N PRO A 265 -16.77 -24.67 26.94
CA PRO A 265 -17.18 -25.05 25.59
C PRO A 265 -18.15 -24.08 24.91
N ASP A 266 -19.09 -23.49 25.66
CA ASP A 266 -20.06 -22.54 25.09
C ASP A 266 -19.42 -21.18 24.76
N GLY A 267 -18.47 -20.73 25.58
CA GLY A 267 -17.65 -19.55 25.27
C GLY A 267 -16.77 -19.79 24.03
N PHE A 268 -16.18 -20.98 23.89
CA PHE A 268 -15.41 -21.35 22.70
C PHE A 268 -16.29 -21.34 21.44
N LYS A 269 -17.52 -21.88 21.50
CA LYS A 269 -18.46 -21.85 20.36
C LYS A 269 -18.79 -20.41 19.95
N GLN A 270 -19.04 -19.52 20.92
CA GLN A 270 -19.30 -18.11 20.67
C GLN A 270 -18.11 -17.42 19.99
N ILE A 271 -16.90 -17.61 20.53
CA ILE A 271 -15.66 -17.05 19.97
C ILE A 271 -15.42 -17.58 18.56
N ARG A 272 -15.56 -18.90 18.37
CA ARG A 272 -15.40 -19.55 17.08
C ARG A 272 -16.35 -18.96 16.04
N GLN A 273 -17.63 -18.85 16.37
CA GLN A 273 -18.63 -18.29 15.46
C GLN A 273 -18.32 -16.83 15.11
N GLY A 274 -17.94 -16.01 16.12
CA GLY A 274 -17.55 -14.62 15.90
C GLY A 274 -16.35 -14.49 14.97
N MET A 275 -15.28 -15.25 15.22
CA MET A 275 -14.09 -15.24 14.37
C MET A 275 -14.38 -15.69 12.94
N ILE A 276 -15.20 -16.73 12.73
CA ILE A 276 -15.61 -17.17 11.39
C ILE A 276 -16.32 -16.02 10.67
N THR A 277 -17.28 -15.37 11.32
CA THR A 277 -18.01 -14.24 10.73
C THR A 277 -17.07 -13.09 10.34
N LEU A 278 -16.08 -12.77 11.18
CA LEU A 278 -15.16 -11.65 10.92
C LEU A 278 -14.15 -11.95 9.82
N ILE A 279 -13.55 -13.14 9.81
CA ILE A 279 -12.59 -13.53 8.77
C ILE A 279 -13.31 -13.63 7.41
N LEU A 280 -14.49 -14.23 7.34
CA LEU A 280 -15.27 -14.25 6.09
C LEU A 280 -15.81 -12.88 5.65
N ALA A 281 -15.77 -11.87 6.52
CA ALA A 281 -16.15 -10.51 6.18
C ALA A 281 -15.03 -9.72 5.48
N THR A 282 -13.77 -10.17 5.56
CA THR A 282 -12.64 -9.48 4.91
C THR A 282 -12.72 -9.59 3.38
N ASP A 283 -13.35 -10.64 2.84
CA ASP A 283 -13.61 -10.80 1.40
C ASP A 283 -14.21 -9.52 0.79
N MET A 284 -13.44 -8.90 -0.11
CA MET A 284 -13.81 -7.65 -0.74
C MET A 284 -14.94 -7.78 -1.76
N ALA A 285 -15.24 -9.00 -2.25
CA ALA A 285 -16.44 -9.24 -3.07
C ALA A 285 -17.74 -8.95 -2.30
N ARG A 286 -17.70 -9.03 -0.96
CA ARG A 286 -18.83 -8.75 -0.06
C ARG A 286 -18.86 -7.33 0.49
N HIS A 287 -17.90 -6.47 0.11
CA HIS A 287 -17.76 -5.14 0.69
C HIS A 287 -19.04 -4.29 0.53
N ALA A 288 -19.66 -4.28 -0.66
CA ALA A 288 -20.90 -3.54 -0.89
C ALA A 288 -22.07 -4.04 -0.02
N GLU A 289 -22.29 -5.36 0.02
CA GLU A 289 -23.35 -6.00 0.81
C GLU A 289 -23.23 -5.64 2.30
N ILE A 290 -22.02 -5.76 2.85
CA ILE A 290 -21.75 -5.47 4.27
C ILE A 290 -21.92 -3.98 4.56
N MET A 291 -21.41 -3.11 3.67
CA MET A 291 -21.54 -1.66 3.81
C MET A 291 -22.99 -1.19 3.75
N ASP A 292 -23.80 -1.75 2.84
CA ASP A 292 -25.21 -1.39 2.72
C ASP A 292 -26.01 -1.86 3.94
N SER A 293 -25.75 -3.10 4.40
CA SER A 293 -26.36 -3.64 5.63
C SER A 293 -26.00 -2.80 6.86
N PHE A 294 -24.75 -2.39 7.00
CA PHE A 294 -24.35 -1.54 8.12
C PHE A 294 -24.98 -0.14 8.03
N LYS A 295 -25.02 0.48 6.85
CA LYS A 295 -25.67 1.79 6.65
C LYS A 295 -27.15 1.76 6.97
N GLU A 296 -27.85 0.68 6.67
CA GLU A 296 -29.24 0.47 7.08
C GLU A 296 -29.37 0.53 8.61
N LYS A 297 -28.51 -0.19 9.35
CA LYS A 297 -28.56 -0.17 10.81
C LYS A 297 -28.12 1.17 11.41
N MET A 298 -27.30 1.93 10.69
CA MET A 298 -26.83 3.25 11.11
C MET A 298 -27.93 4.32 11.15
N GLU A 299 -29.10 4.10 10.55
CA GLU A 299 -30.25 5.01 10.70
C GLU A 299 -30.75 5.08 12.14
N ASN A 300 -30.66 3.98 12.89
CA ASN A 300 -31.00 3.88 14.30
C ASN A 300 -30.12 2.82 14.99
N PHE A 301 -28.81 3.10 15.08
CA PHE A 301 -27.85 2.16 15.61
C PHE A 301 -28.09 1.90 17.11
N ASP A 302 -27.91 0.65 17.53
CA ASP A 302 -28.23 0.19 18.89
C ASP A 302 -27.16 -0.79 19.36
N TYR A 303 -26.42 -0.40 20.40
CA TYR A 303 -25.34 -1.19 20.99
C TYR A 303 -25.83 -2.43 21.74
N SER A 304 -27.13 -2.49 22.09
CA SER A 304 -27.73 -3.66 22.74
C SER A 304 -28.22 -4.72 21.74
N ASN A 305 -28.26 -4.38 20.45
CA ASN A 305 -28.69 -5.29 19.39
C ASN A 305 -27.50 -6.10 18.84
N GLU A 306 -27.56 -7.43 18.95
CA GLU A 306 -26.48 -8.32 18.52
C GLU A 306 -26.17 -8.27 17.01
N GLU A 307 -27.18 -8.05 16.16
CA GLU A 307 -26.99 -7.92 14.71
C GLU A 307 -26.24 -6.62 14.38
N HIS A 308 -26.61 -5.52 15.02
CA HIS A 308 -25.95 -4.22 14.88
C HIS A 308 -24.48 -4.32 15.31
N MET A 309 -24.23 -4.95 16.46
CA MET A 309 -22.89 -5.17 16.99
C MET A 309 -22.07 -6.14 16.13
N THR A 310 -22.70 -7.14 15.50
CA THR A 310 -22.03 -8.04 14.55
C THR A 310 -21.58 -7.29 13.31
N LEU A 311 -22.45 -6.48 12.70
CA LEU A 311 -22.09 -5.64 11.54
C LEU A 311 -21.02 -4.62 11.91
N LEU A 312 -21.09 -4.02 13.10
CA LEU A 312 -20.04 -3.11 13.56
C LEU A 312 -18.68 -3.81 13.66
N LYS A 313 -18.61 -5.02 14.23
CA LYS A 313 -17.36 -5.80 14.29
C LYS A 313 -16.85 -6.16 12.90
N MET A 314 -17.73 -6.51 11.96
CA MET A 314 -17.37 -6.76 10.56
C MET A 314 -16.78 -5.49 9.91
N ILE A 315 -17.37 -4.32 10.13
CA ILE A 315 -16.82 -3.06 9.62
C ILE A 315 -15.48 -2.73 10.28
N LEU A 316 -15.32 -2.95 11.59
CA LEU A 316 -14.07 -2.67 12.30
C LEU A 316 -12.91 -3.52 11.78
N ILE A 317 -13.10 -4.84 11.57
CA ILE A 317 -12.03 -5.68 11.00
C ILE A 317 -11.71 -5.25 9.56
N LYS A 318 -12.72 -4.92 8.74
CA LYS A 318 -12.51 -4.41 7.38
C LYS A 318 -11.77 -3.07 7.38
N CYS A 319 -12.12 -2.15 8.28
CA CYS A 319 -11.39 -0.90 8.47
C CYS A 319 -9.91 -1.16 8.73
N CYS A 320 -9.59 -2.09 9.64
CA CYS A 320 -8.22 -2.41 10.00
C CYS A 320 -7.44 -3.09 8.86
N ASP A 321 -8.09 -4.03 8.17
CA ASP A 321 -7.52 -4.80 7.07
C ASP A 321 -6.98 -3.90 5.95
N ILE A 322 -7.80 -2.95 5.48
CA ILE A 322 -7.41 -2.05 4.38
C ILE A 322 -6.92 -0.68 4.88
N SER A 323 -6.38 -0.60 6.10
CA SER A 323 -6.03 0.66 6.78
C SER A 323 -4.68 1.30 6.40
N ASN A 324 -3.91 0.74 5.46
CA ASN A 324 -2.54 1.21 5.20
C ASN A 324 -2.48 2.72 4.90
N GLU A 325 -3.42 3.25 4.12
CA GLU A 325 -3.48 4.68 3.76
C GLU A 325 -3.99 5.60 4.89
N VAL A 326 -4.37 5.05 6.04
CA VAL A 326 -4.64 5.82 7.27
C VAL A 326 -3.32 6.19 7.97
N ARG A 327 -2.25 5.41 7.74
CA ARG A 327 -0.95 5.62 8.38
C ARG A 327 -0.24 6.84 7.76
N PRO A 328 0.77 7.40 8.45
CA PRO A 328 1.65 8.41 7.86
C PRO A 328 2.21 7.96 6.51
N MET A 329 2.39 8.90 5.58
CA MET A 329 2.72 8.59 4.19
C MET A 329 3.98 7.74 4.05
N GLU A 330 4.99 8.01 4.88
CA GLU A 330 6.28 7.30 4.88
C GLU A 330 6.11 5.82 5.28
N VAL A 331 5.07 5.51 6.06
CA VAL A 331 4.72 4.16 6.49
C VAL A 331 3.78 3.50 5.47
N ALA A 332 2.88 4.27 4.86
CA ALA A 332 1.86 3.78 3.92
C ALA A 332 2.44 3.49 2.51
N GLU A 333 3.29 4.37 1.97
CA GLU A 333 3.74 4.28 0.57
C GLU A 333 4.43 2.95 0.21
N PRO A 334 5.31 2.37 1.06
CA PRO A 334 5.95 1.09 0.75
C PRO A 334 4.95 -0.07 0.61
N TRP A 335 3.80 -0.02 1.29
CA TRP A 335 2.77 -1.05 1.14
C TRP A 335 2.14 -1.07 -0.25
N VAL A 336 2.10 0.08 -0.95
CA VAL A 336 1.59 0.14 -2.31
C VAL A 336 2.53 -0.58 -3.28
N ASP A 337 3.85 -0.50 -3.06
CA ASP A 337 4.82 -1.29 -3.84
C ASP A 337 4.60 -2.78 -3.61
N CYS A 338 4.52 -3.22 -2.35
CA CYS A 338 4.24 -4.60 -1.98
C CYS A 338 2.95 -5.12 -2.62
N LEU A 339 1.86 -4.34 -2.57
CA LEU A 339 0.58 -4.70 -3.16
C LEU A 339 0.67 -4.86 -4.68
N LEU A 340 1.29 -3.89 -5.35
CA LEU A 340 1.44 -3.93 -6.80
C LEU A 340 2.36 -5.06 -7.25
N GLU A 341 3.43 -5.36 -6.51
CA GLU A 341 4.29 -6.51 -6.78
C GLU A 341 3.49 -7.82 -6.77
N GLU A 342 2.66 -8.03 -5.75
CA GLU A 342 1.81 -9.22 -5.64
C GLU A 342 0.74 -9.26 -6.75
N TYR A 343 0.08 -8.14 -7.04
CA TYR A 343 -0.89 -8.05 -8.13
C TYR A 343 -0.28 -8.29 -9.50
N PHE A 344 0.95 -7.83 -9.73
CA PHE A 344 1.67 -8.03 -10.98
C PHE A 344 2.15 -9.47 -11.12
N MET A 345 2.59 -10.12 -10.04
CA MET A 345 2.88 -11.56 -10.06
C MET A 345 1.64 -12.38 -10.44
N GLN A 346 0.46 -12.02 -9.93
CA GLN A 346 -0.79 -12.68 -10.32
C GLN A 346 -1.13 -12.41 -11.79
N SER A 347 -1.18 -11.16 -12.23
CA SER A 347 -1.61 -10.84 -13.59
C SER A 347 -0.65 -11.36 -14.67
N ASP A 348 0.66 -11.38 -14.40
CA ASP A 348 1.64 -11.99 -15.29
C ASP A 348 1.44 -13.51 -15.40
N ARG A 349 1.09 -14.16 -14.28
CA ARG A 349 0.74 -15.59 -14.29
C ARG A 349 -0.56 -15.86 -15.06
N GLU A 350 -1.60 -15.07 -14.82
CA GLU A 350 -2.88 -15.16 -15.54
C GLU A 350 -2.66 -15.02 -17.06
N LYS A 351 -1.84 -14.04 -17.49
CA LYS A 351 -1.44 -13.88 -18.91
C LYS A 351 -0.76 -15.16 -19.43
N SER A 352 0.17 -15.74 -18.67
CA SER A 352 0.91 -16.94 -19.08
C SER A 352 0.05 -18.19 -19.18
N GLU A 353 -0.98 -18.30 -18.34
CA GLU A 353 -1.89 -19.44 -18.27
C GLU A 353 -3.15 -19.27 -19.15
N GLY A 354 -3.29 -18.10 -19.82
CA GLY A 354 -4.44 -17.79 -20.67
C GLY A 354 -5.73 -17.51 -19.90
N LEU A 355 -5.61 -17.10 -18.63
CA LEU A 355 -6.73 -16.73 -17.76
C LEU A 355 -7.12 -15.24 -17.92
N PRO A 356 -8.35 -14.86 -17.56
CA PRO A 356 -8.76 -13.45 -17.55
C PRO A 356 -7.89 -12.61 -16.61
N VAL A 357 -7.50 -11.41 -17.05
CA VAL A 357 -6.68 -10.47 -16.27
C VAL A 357 -7.51 -9.24 -15.91
N ALA A 358 -7.57 -8.92 -14.62
CA ALA A 358 -8.28 -7.74 -14.15
C ALA A 358 -7.51 -6.44 -14.51
N PRO A 359 -8.16 -5.41 -15.09
CA PRO A 359 -7.48 -4.19 -15.53
C PRO A 359 -6.74 -3.43 -14.41
N PHE A 360 -7.19 -3.54 -13.17
CA PHE A 360 -6.58 -2.87 -12.00
C PHE A 360 -5.37 -3.63 -11.43
N MET A 361 -5.08 -4.83 -11.93
CA MET A 361 -3.90 -5.63 -11.58
C MET A 361 -2.90 -5.70 -12.73
N ASP A 362 -3.24 -5.15 -13.91
CA ASP A 362 -2.42 -5.23 -15.10
C ASP A 362 -1.25 -4.24 -15.04
N ARG A 363 -0.03 -4.76 -14.97
CA ARG A 363 1.21 -3.97 -14.91
C ARG A 363 1.37 -2.94 -16.02
N ASP A 364 0.73 -3.17 -17.17
CA ASP A 364 0.81 -2.27 -18.32
C ASP A 364 -0.13 -1.06 -18.19
N LYS A 365 -1.10 -1.12 -17.27
CA LYS A 365 -2.20 -0.14 -17.13
C LYS A 365 -2.18 0.59 -15.79
N VAL A 366 -1.55 0.02 -14.77
CA VAL A 366 -1.65 0.49 -13.38
C VAL A 366 -0.41 1.28 -12.99
N THR A 367 -0.64 2.46 -12.42
CA THR A 367 0.36 3.19 -11.62
C THR A 367 -0.07 3.23 -10.15
N LYS A 368 0.87 3.46 -9.22
CA LYS A 368 0.59 3.68 -7.80
C LYS A 368 -0.58 4.65 -7.59
N ALA A 369 -0.49 5.83 -8.22
CA ALA A 369 -1.51 6.85 -8.09
C ALA A 369 -2.89 6.35 -8.57
N THR A 370 -2.95 5.69 -9.74
CA THR A 370 -4.24 5.20 -10.26
C THR A 370 -4.85 4.09 -9.41
N ALA A 371 -4.04 3.24 -8.77
CA ALA A 371 -4.51 2.21 -7.84
C ALA A 371 -5.15 2.84 -6.60
N GLN A 372 -4.44 3.79 -5.98
CA GLN A 372 -4.85 4.33 -4.69
C GLN A 372 -5.99 5.35 -4.77
N ILE A 373 -6.05 6.23 -5.79
CA ILE A 373 -7.08 7.29 -5.87
C ILE A 373 -8.50 6.70 -5.84
N GLY A 374 -8.76 5.68 -6.66
CA GLY A 374 -10.08 5.05 -6.73
C GLY A 374 -10.43 4.34 -5.42
N PHE A 375 -9.47 3.59 -4.88
CA PHE A 375 -9.64 2.86 -3.64
C PHE A 375 -9.92 3.78 -2.45
N ILE A 376 -9.11 4.83 -2.27
CA ILE A 376 -9.29 5.80 -1.18
C ILE A 376 -10.65 6.51 -1.30
N LYS A 377 -11.01 6.99 -2.50
CA LYS A 377 -12.23 7.80 -2.70
C LYS A 377 -13.53 7.01 -2.61
N PHE A 378 -13.52 5.76 -3.07
CA PHE A 378 -14.75 5.00 -3.25
C PHE A 378 -14.90 3.82 -2.30
N VAL A 379 -13.82 3.43 -1.60
CA VAL A 379 -13.84 2.33 -0.61
C VAL A 379 -13.52 2.88 0.77
N LEU A 380 -12.31 3.44 0.98
CA LEU A 380 -11.85 3.82 2.32
C LEU A 380 -12.65 4.98 2.92
N ILE A 381 -12.67 6.14 2.25
CA ILE A 381 -13.34 7.34 2.78
C ILE A 381 -14.81 7.04 3.11
N PRO A 382 -15.65 6.46 2.23
CA PRO A 382 -17.06 6.18 2.57
C PRO A 382 -17.24 5.20 3.74
N MET A 383 -16.32 4.24 3.92
CA MET A 383 -16.35 3.31 5.03
C MET A 383 -16.02 4.01 6.35
N PHE A 384 -14.91 4.76 6.40
CA PHE A 384 -14.51 5.51 7.58
C PHE A 384 -15.49 6.65 7.92
N GLU A 385 -16.09 7.33 6.93
CA GLU A 385 -17.18 8.30 7.14
C GLU A 385 -18.39 7.69 7.86
N THR A 386 -18.70 6.42 7.57
CA THR A 386 -19.82 5.72 8.23
C THR A 386 -19.45 5.39 9.68
N VAL A 387 -18.21 5.00 9.94
CA VAL A 387 -17.68 4.73 11.30
C VAL A 387 -17.61 6.02 12.14
N THR A 388 -17.22 7.16 11.55
CA THR A 388 -17.15 8.47 12.21
C THR A 388 -18.48 8.87 12.87
N LYS A 389 -19.62 8.44 12.31
CA LYS A 389 -20.94 8.71 12.91
C LYS A 389 -21.12 8.07 14.29
N LEU A 390 -20.45 6.95 14.57
CA LEU A 390 -20.42 6.32 15.90
C LEU A 390 -19.24 6.82 16.73
N PHE A 391 -18.11 7.08 16.09
CA PHE A 391 -16.86 7.47 16.75
C PHE A 391 -16.27 8.73 16.10
N PRO A 392 -16.71 9.93 16.50
CA PRO A 392 -16.32 11.19 15.84
C PRO A 392 -14.80 11.44 15.80
N VAL A 393 -14.06 10.92 16.78
CA VAL A 393 -12.58 11.01 16.86
C VAL A 393 -11.87 10.36 15.65
N VAL A 394 -12.54 9.45 14.94
CA VAL A 394 -12.03 8.83 13.71
C VAL A 394 -11.82 9.85 12.59
N GLU A 395 -12.56 10.96 12.59
CA GLU A 395 -12.43 11.98 11.55
C GLU A 395 -11.02 12.60 11.52
N GLU A 396 -10.60 13.16 12.65
CA GLU A 396 -9.29 13.81 12.77
C GLU A 396 -8.14 12.81 12.64
N ILE A 397 -8.30 11.62 13.23
CA ILE A 397 -7.18 10.68 13.35
C ILE A 397 -7.05 9.75 12.14
N MET A 398 -8.13 9.48 11.41
CA MET A 398 -8.13 8.50 10.31
C MET A 398 -8.67 9.04 8.98
N LEU A 399 -9.71 9.89 8.95
CA LEU A 399 -10.19 10.47 7.68
C LEU A 399 -9.26 11.57 7.17
N GLN A 400 -8.70 12.39 8.05
CA GLN A 400 -7.74 13.44 7.69
C GLN A 400 -6.56 12.91 6.86
N PRO A 401 -5.79 11.89 7.32
CA PRO A 401 -4.71 11.33 6.51
C PRO A 401 -5.20 10.68 5.21
N LEU A 402 -6.43 10.14 5.16
CA LEU A 402 -7.01 9.62 3.90
C LEU A 402 -7.29 10.75 2.89
N TRP A 403 -7.74 11.92 3.34
CA TRP A 403 -7.93 13.08 2.46
C TRP A 403 -6.59 13.61 1.94
N GLU A 404 -5.58 13.69 2.80
CA GLU A 404 -4.22 14.10 2.43
C GLU A 404 -3.58 13.11 1.44
N SER A 405 -3.69 11.82 1.70
CA SER A 405 -3.21 10.75 0.81
C SER A 405 -3.91 10.80 -0.56
N ARG A 406 -5.24 10.96 -0.58
CA ARG A 406 -6.01 11.17 -1.82
C ARG A 406 -5.45 12.33 -2.63
N ASP A 407 -5.29 13.49 -2.00
CA ASP A 407 -4.88 14.71 -2.67
C ASP A 407 -3.44 14.60 -3.21
N ARG A 408 -2.55 13.96 -2.45
CA ARG A 408 -1.18 13.63 -2.89
C ARG A 408 -1.20 12.71 -4.11
N TYR A 409 -1.97 11.62 -4.10
CA TYR A 409 -2.02 10.72 -5.26
C TYR A 409 -2.68 11.38 -6.47
N GLU A 410 -3.69 12.23 -6.29
CA GLU A 410 -4.26 13.02 -7.39
C GLU A 410 -3.22 13.96 -8.01
N GLU A 411 -2.36 14.58 -7.22
CA GLU A 411 -1.24 15.39 -7.72
C GLU A 411 -0.19 14.53 -8.42
N LEU A 412 0.21 13.40 -7.82
CA LEU A 412 1.15 12.46 -8.44
C LEU A 412 0.63 11.98 -9.81
N LYS A 413 -0.67 11.73 -9.92
CA LYS A 413 -1.28 11.36 -11.20
C LYS A 413 -1.17 12.49 -12.24
N ARG A 414 -1.34 13.76 -11.85
CA ARG A 414 -1.19 14.90 -12.77
C ARG A 414 0.25 15.00 -13.28
N ILE A 415 1.22 14.76 -12.41
CA ILE A 415 2.65 14.72 -12.76
C ILE A 415 2.91 13.56 -13.73
N ASP A 416 2.42 12.35 -13.43
CA ASP A 416 2.54 11.17 -14.31
C ASP A 416 1.94 11.42 -15.71
N ASP A 417 0.73 12.00 -15.75
CA ASP A 417 0.05 12.32 -17.00
C ASP A 417 0.85 13.36 -17.81
N ALA A 418 1.38 14.40 -17.15
CA ALA A 418 2.21 15.42 -17.79
C ALA A 418 3.52 14.85 -18.36
N MET A 419 4.19 13.97 -17.59
CA MET A 419 5.41 13.29 -18.05
C MET A 419 5.15 12.38 -19.24
N LYS A 420 4.05 11.61 -19.22
CA LYS A 420 3.65 10.75 -20.36
C LYS A 420 3.37 11.56 -21.62
N GLU A 421 2.70 12.71 -21.50
CA GLU A 421 2.45 13.59 -22.64
C GLU A 421 3.74 14.23 -23.18
N LEU A 422 4.70 14.56 -22.31
CA LEU A 422 6.01 15.04 -22.74
C LEU A 422 6.81 13.97 -23.49
N GLN A 423 6.75 12.72 -23.03
CA GLN A 423 7.39 11.59 -23.70
C GLN A 423 6.81 11.37 -25.10
N LYS A 424 5.47 11.32 -25.23
CA LYS A 424 4.80 11.19 -26.54
C LYS A 424 5.17 12.31 -27.51
N LYS A 425 5.29 13.56 -27.03
CA LYS A 425 5.75 14.69 -27.86
C LYS A 425 7.21 14.53 -28.30
N THR A 426 8.08 14.01 -27.43
CA THR A 426 9.48 13.74 -27.77
C THR A 426 9.60 12.58 -28.79
N ASP A 427 8.82 11.52 -28.62
CA ASP A 427 8.80 10.35 -29.51
C ASP A 427 8.24 10.69 -30.91
N SER A 428 7.23 11.56 -30.97
CA SER A 428 6.70 12.08 -32.24
C SER A 428 7.67 13.02 -32.98
N LEU A 429 8.47 13.81 -32.25
CA LEU A 429 9.49 14.67 -32.84
C LEU A 429 10.70 13.87 -33.37
N THR A 430 11.08 12.78 -32.69
CA THR A 430 12.19 11.90 -33.10
C THR A 430 11.81 10.95 -34.24
N SER A 431 10.56 10.46 -34.28
CA SER A 431 10.01 9.71 -35.43
C SER A 431 9.80 10.61 -36.67
N GLY A 432 9.32 11.84 -36.49
CA GLY A 432 9.23 12.82 -37.58
C GLY A 432 10.58 13.27 -38.15
N ALA A 433 11.65 13.25 -37.34
CA ALA A 433 13.01 13.53 -37.80
C ALA A 433 13.61 12.36 -38.63
N THR A 434 13.21 11.12 -38.35
CA THR A 434 13.64 9.93 -39.12
C THR A 434 12.86 9.76 -40.42
N GLU A 435 11.63 10.25 -40.52
CA GLU A 435 10.92 10.37 -41.80
C GLU A 435 11.53 11.47 -42.67
N LYS A 436 11.83 12.65 -42.12
CA LYS A 436 12.51 13.73 -42.87
C LYS A 436 13.92 13.36 -43.35
N SER A 437 14.63 12.47 -42.65
CA SER A 437 15.94 11.96 -43.12
C SER A 437 15.81 10.86 -44.18
N ARG A 438 14.71 10.08 -44.17
CA ARG A 438 14.37 9.13 -45.24
C ARG A 438 13.84 9.82 -46.51
N GLU A 439 13.10 10.91 -46.39
CA GLU A 439 12.69 11.74 -47.54
C GLU A 439 13.89 12.48 -48.15
N ARG A 440 14.80 13.06 -47.33
CA ARG A 440 16.05 13.64 -47.84
C ARG A 440 16.98 12.65 -48.55
N SER A 441 16.89 11.34 -48.28
CA SER A 441 17.63 10.32 -49.03
C SER A 441 16.93 9.85 -50.31
N ARG A 442 15.62 10.12 -50.46
CA ARG A 442 14.88 9.85 -51.71
C ARG A 442 14.89 11.04 -52.68
N ASP A 443 14.97 12.27 -52.16
CA ASP A 443 14.99 13.50 -52.98
C ASP A 443 16.33 13.82 -53.66
N VAL A 444 17.38 12.98 -53.50
CA VAL A 444 18.65 13.13 -54.25
C VAL A 444 18.67 12.29 -55.53
N LYS A 445 17.59 11.58 -55.89
CA LYS A 445 17.58 10.73 -57.11
C LYS A 445 16.57 11.07 -58.20
N HIS A 446 15.72 12.08 -58.07
CA HIS A 446 14.93 12.54 -59.21
C HIS A 446 14.61 14.03 -59.15
N SER A 447 15.36 14.82 -59.91
CA SER A 447 14.94 16.17 -60.31
C SER A 447 15.37 16.43 -61.77
N GLU A 448 14.62 15.89 -62.71
CA GLU A 448 14.38 16.54 -64.00
C GLU A 448 12.91 16.33 -64.36
N GLY A 449 12.21 17.44 -64.68
CA GLY A 449 11.02 17.38 -65.54
C GLY A 449 9.68 17.79 -64.93
N ASN A 450 9.35 19.06 -65.19
CA ASN A 450 8.02 19.61 -65.49
C ASN A 450 6.99 19.94 -64.40
N ALA A 451 6.47 21.15 -64.62
CA ALA A 451 5.39 21.81 -63.91
C ALA A 451 4.00 21.43 -64.43
N VAL A 452 3.01 21.75 -63.59
CA VAL A 452 1.74 22.46 -63.86
C VAL A 452 0.50 21.75 -63.29
N SER A 453 -0.25 22.53 -62.51
CA SER A 453 -1.72 22.62 -62.36
C SER A 453 -2.27 22.38 -60.96
N ALA A 454 -3.07 23.36 -60.54
CA ALA A 454 -3.78 23.52 -59.29
C ALA A 454 -4.87 22.46 -59.06
N ASP A 455 -5.25 22.26 -57.80
CA ASP A 455 -6.68 22.28 -57.45
C ASP A 455 -6.92 22.56 -55.96
N VAL A 456 -8.02 23.27 -55.73
CA VAL A 456 -8.54 23.77 -54.47
C VAL A 456 -9.55 22.77 -53.92
N ALA A 457 -9.43 22.37 -52.65
CA ALA A 457 -10.53 21.72 -51.93
C ALA A 457 -10.56 22.14 -50.45
N SER A 458 -11.69 22.72 -50.05
CA SER A 458 -12.04 23.19 -48.72
C SER A 458 -12.34 22.05 -47.75
N VAL A 459 -11.78 22.12 -46.54
CA VAL A 459 -12.09 21.21 -45.42
C VAL A 459 -13.21 21.82 -44.56
N HIS A 460 -14.33 21.11 -44.44
CA HIS A 460 -15.38 21.38 -43.45
C HIS A 460 -15.05 20.68 -42.13
N THR A 461 -14.88 21.46 -41.06
CA THR A 461 -14.71 20.97 -39.69
C THR A 461 -16.07 20.89 -38.99
N VAL A 462 -16.48 19.70 -38.56
CA VAL A 462 -17.67 19.49 -37.71
C VAL A 462 -17.21 19.25 -36.27
N ILE A 463 -17.69 20.10 -35.35
CA ILE A 463 -17.48 20.01 -33.90
C ILE A 463 -18.63 19.19 -33.29
N PRO A 464 -18.38 18.16 -32.44
CA PRO A 464 -19.41 17.60 -31.58
C PRO A 464 -19.30 18.14 -30.14
N THR A 465 -20.43 18.67 -29.67
CA THR A 465 -20.69 19.15 -28.31
C THR A 465 -20.80 18.02 -27.28
N LYS A 466 -20.28 18.26 -26.08
CA LYS A 466 -20.28 17.36 -24.91
C LYS A 466 -21.70 17.09 -24.38
N ASP A 467 -22.08 15.81 -24.28
CA ASP A 467 -23.34 15.38 -23.65
C ASP A 467 -23.14 14.87 -22.20
N ARG A 468 -24.06 15.27 -21.33
CA ARG A 468 -23.95 15.33 -19.86
C ARG A 468 -24.46 14.05 -19.16
N ARG A 469 -24.46 12.91 -19.84
CA ARG A 469 -25.05 11.63 -19.37
C ARG A 469 -24.07 10.57 -18.82
N LYS A 470 -22.75 10.85 -18.74
CA LYS A 470 -21.74 9.85 -18.31
C LYS A 470 -21.52 9.68 -16.80
N ARG A 471 -22.26 10.37 -15.93
CA ARG A 471 -22.03 10.27 -14.46
C ARG A 471 -22.73 9.09 -13.76
N LYS A 472 -23.79 8.52 -14.32
CA LYS A 472 -24.49 7.36 -13.70
C LYS A 472 -23.93 5.99 -14.08
N ALA A 473 -23.33 5.85 -15.27
CA ALA A 473 -22.79 4.56 -15.74
C ALA A 473 -21.50 4.12 -15.01
N ARG A 474 -20.65 5.06 -14.56
CA ARG A 474 -19.38 4.75 -13.89
C ARG A 474 -19.51 4.10 -12.50
N LYS A 475 -20.65 4.29 -11.81
CA LYS A 475 -20.90 3.62 -10.53
C LYS A 475 -21.15 2.11 -10.68
N SER A 476 -21.73 1.68 -11.81
CA SER A 476 -22.03 0.27 -12.08
C SER A 476 -20.80 -0.52 -12.54
N GLU A 477 -19.88 0.12 -13.26
CA GLU A 477 -18.69 -0.53 -13.83
C GLU A 477 -17.61 -0.80 -12.78
N PHE A 478 -17.52 0.05 -11.75
CA PHE A 478 -16.60 -0.14 -10.62
C PHE A 478 -16.90 -1.43 -9.85
N TRP A 479 -18.18 -1.72 -9.56
CA TRP A 479 -18.55 -2.92 -8.77
C TRP A 479 -18.47 -4.23 -9.55
N ASN A 480 -18.65 -4.21 -10.88
CA ASN A 480 -18.45 -5.40 -11.70
C ASN A 480 -16.98 -5.79 -11.88
N THR A 481 -16.05 -4.95 -11.40
CA THR A 481 -14.61 -5.23 -11.45
C THR A 481 -14.11 -5.93 -10.17
N PHE A 482 -14.93 -5.98 -9.10
CA PHE A 482 -14.63 -6.64 -7.82
C PHE A 482 -15.46 -7.92 -7.57
N LYS A 483 -16.28 -8.33 -8.54
CA LYS A 483 -16.88 -9.67 -8.64
C LYS A 483 -16.08 -10.47 -9.64
#